data_AF-A0A7X3WH17-F1
#
_entry.id   AF-A0A7X3WH17-F1
#
_cell.length_a   1.000
_cell.length_b   1.000
_cell.length_c   1.000
_cell.angle_alpha   90.00
_cell.angle_beta   90.00
_cell.angle_gamma   90.00
#
_symmetry.space_group_name_H-M   'P 1'
#
loop_
_entity.id
_entity.type
_entity.pdbx_description
1 polymer ?
#
loop_
_entity_poly.entity_id
_entity_poly.type
_entity_poly.pdbx_seq_one_letter_code
_entity_poly.pdbx_strand_id
1 'polypeptide(L)'
;MKLCPLWIPVLMIIIISSGCAGILSYEEIAEQHRTYTSGEKNATLDEWHELIHALEKFLHTDENSDSADEIQFAIASSWVWCIKAGDTQAPQHAIAAFRRLIYTYPDSEFRPQSHYWLARCYTHIGDSARAAHHYQTVTEKYPDTDSSAMAQLELARTYKQHGYEKRAETVYLDIVKSESNKDIISAATEELKQIQEKQKPKAEIKNTPPQKPVKTPQKNETKPTKPEPQSLTPGSLTREFGLTAKTIVIDPGHGGKDPGGIGVGNLYEKPIALAISKKIAAILTDRGYTVHLTRDSDKFIPLKERTAFAVRHKADLFLSIHANASYNASANGIETYYLNITSSDKEAERIAARENANSGYTIQELESLLKGLIVESKSKDSRRLAAHIQRELVAETGAKDRGVKHARFVVLIGTSVPAVLIETGFITNPTEATKLTTDTYQEKVASAIVRGVEQFIVNTEQISQSNPKISNPHNPQLAATQR
;
A
#
# COMPACT_ATOMS: atom_id res chain seq x y z
N MET A 1 12.57 7.16 25.23
CA MET A 1 11.94 5.83 24.99
C MET A 1 11.82 5.11 26.31
N LYS A 2 10.61 4.80 26.80
CA LYS A 2 10.44 3.75 27.82
C LYS A 2 10.42 2.43 27.06
N LEU A 3 11.57 1.76 26.95
CA LEU A 3 11.60 0.35 26.58
C LEU A 3 11.35 -0.44 27.86
N CYS A 4 10.45 -1.42 27.80
CA CYS A 4 10.36 -2.42 28.86
C CYS A 4 11.72 -3.14 28.91
N PRO A 5 12.37 -3.29 30.08
CA PRO A 5 13.69 -3.92 30.21
C PRO A 5 13.67 -5.44 29.99
N LEU A 6 12.53 -5.97 29.58
CA LEU A 6 12.26 -7.37 29.40
C LEU A 6 12.21 -7.64 27.89
N TRP A 7 13.13 -8.50 27.40
CA TRP A 7 13.06 -9.31 26.17
C TRP A 7 14.02 -8.93 25.03
N ILE A 8 15.33 -9.01 25.29
CA ILE A 8 16.28 -9.52 24.29
C ILE A 8 16.47 -11.01 24.64
N PRO A 9 16.13 -11.97 23.76
CA PRO A 9 16.42 -13.37 24.05
C PRO A 9 17.94 -13.56 24.12
N VAL A 10 18.40 -14.11 25.23
CA VAL A 10 19.78 -14.56 25.43
C VAL A 10 19.93 -15.85 24.64
N LEU A 11 20.60 -15.81 23.48
CA LEU A 11 21.01 -17.03 22.78
C LEU A 11 22.38 -17.47 23.30
N MET A 12 22.42 -18.68 23.87
CA MET A 12 23.63 -19.39 24.28
C MET A 12 24.22 -20.14 23.09
N ILE A 13 25.49 -19.90 22.74
CA ILE A 13 26.35 -20.91 22.12
C ILE A 13 27.73 -20.82 22.79
N ILE A 14 28.09 -21.88 23.53
CA ILE A 14 29.41 -22.07 24.14
C ILE A 14 30.34 -22.64 23.07
N ILE A 15 31.37 -21.89 22.66
CA ILE A 15 32.50 -22.42 21.88
C ILE A 15 33.78 -22.19 22.68
N ILE A 16 34.38 -23.29 23.12
CA ILE A 16 35.64 -23.31 23.87
C ILE A 16 36.81 -23.10 22.89
N SER A 17 37.64 -22.06 23.06
CA SER A 17 39.10 -22.21 23.01
C SER A 17 39.90 -21.01 23.54
N SER A 18 40.69 -21.31 24.58
CA SER A 18 42.06 -20.87 24.94
C SER A 18 42.57 -19.47 24.54
N GLY A 19 42.88 -18.70 25.59
CA GLY A 19 43.36 -17.32 25.58
C GLY A 19 44.73 -17.04 24.94
N CYS A 20 44.90 -15.76 24.59
CA CYS A 20 46.18 -15.07 24.52
C CYS A 20 45.95 -13.62 24.98
N ALA A 21 46.71 -13.15 25.98
CA ALA A 21 46.52 -11.85 26.61
C ALA A 21 46.90 -10.69 25.66
N GLY A 22 45.96 -9.77 25.42
CA GLY A 22 46.21 -8.48 24.75
C GLY A 22 45.15 -8.07 23.72
N ILE A 23 44.29 -8.98 23.28
CA ILE A 23 43.11 -8.71 22.45
C ILE A 23 41.96 -9.42 23.14
N LEU A 24 40.88 -8.71 23.48
CA LEU A 24 39.69 -9.35 24.01
C LEU A 24 39.22 -10.39 23.00
N SER A 25 38.99 -11.63 23.45
CA SER A 25 38.36 -12.64 22.58
C SER A 25 36.95 -12.17 22.22
N TYR A 26 36.37 -12.69 21.12
CA TYR A 26 34.98 -12.39 20.80
C TYR A 26 34.04 -12.76 21.96
N GLU A 27 34.34 -13.83 22.68
CA GLU A 27 33.58 -14.26 23.85
C GLU A 27 33.55 -13.19 24.95
N GLU A 28 34.69 -12.55 25.21
CA GLU A 28 34.80 -11.46 26.19
C GLU A 28 34.04 -10.20 25.72
N ILE A 29 34.13 -9.85 24.44
CA ILE A 29 33.40 -8.71 23.85
C ILE A 29 31.88 -8.97 23.86
N ALA A 30 31.45 -10.18 23.52
CA ALA A 30 30.05 -10.60 23.54
C ALA A 30 29.49 -10.62 24.96
N GLU A 31 30.27 -11.08 25.96
CA GLU A 31 29.85 -11.03 27.36
C GLU A 31 29.73 -9.58 27.86
N GLN A 32 30.66 -8.71 27.47
CA GLN A 32 30.58 -7.29 27.77
C GLN A 32 29.32 -6.66 27.18
N HIS A 33 28.97 -6.97 25.93
CA HIS A 33 27.70 -6.56 25.33
C HIS A 33 26.49 -7.08 26.11
N ARG A 34 26.48 -8.36 26.50
CA ARG A 34 25.39 -8.97 27.28
C ARG A 34 25.19 -8.27 28.63
N THR A 35 26.26 -8.07 29.40
CA THR A 35 26.18 -7.42 30.72
C THR A 35 25.68 -5.97 30.63
N TYR A 36 26.02 -5.27 29.54
CA TYR A 36 25.56 -3.90 29.32
C TYR A 36 24.08 -3.86 28.92
N THR A 37 23.67 -4.75 28.02
CA THR A 37 22.29 -4.79 27.49
C THR A 37 21.28 -5.35 28.50
N SER A 38 21.70 -6.26 29.38
CA SER A 38 20.86 -6.80 30.47
C SER A 38 20.62 -5.80 31.59
N GLY A 39 21.46 -4.76 31.69
CA GLY A 39 21.46 -3.80 32.79
C GLY A 39 22.16 -4.33 34.05
N GLU A 40 22.84 -5.48 33.98
CA GLU A 40 23.71 -5.97 35.05
C GLU A 40 24.86 -4.98 35.33
N LYS A 41 25.40 -4.36 34.27
CA LYS A 41 26.32 -3.23 34.38
C LYS A 41 25.77 -2.02 33.62
N ASN A 42 25.65 -0.88 34.32
CA ASN A 42 25.30 0.40 33.70
C ASN A 42 26.52 1.01 33.01
N ALA A 43 26.66 0.78 31.71
CA ALA A 43 27.74 1.35 30.90
C ALA A 43 27.54 2.84 30.59
N THR A 44 28.63 3.60 30.66
CA THR A 44 28.73 4.98 30.18
C THR A 44 28.72 5.05 28.65
N LEU A 45 28.52 6.25 28.09
CA LEU A 45 28.56 6.43 26.64
C LEU A 45 29.92 6.04 26.05
N ASP A 46 31.01 6.42 26.72
CA ASP A 46 32.37 6.08 26.28
C ASP A 46 32.60 4.56 26.29
N GLU A 47 32.13 3.85 27.33
CA GLU A 47 32.20 2.39 27.39
C GLU A 47 31.39 1.71 26.27
N TRP A 48 30.28 2.30 25.83
CA TRP A 48 29.53 1.80 24.67
C TRP A 48 30.30 2.00 23.37
N HIS A 49 30.92 3.17 23.18
CA HIS A 49 31.73 3.45 21.98
C HIS A 49 32.98 2.56 21.92
N GLU A 50 33.65 2.30 23.05
CA GLU A 50 34.77 1.35 23.13
C GLU A 50 34.33 -0.08 22.75
N LEU A 51 33.19 -0.54 23.26
CA LEU A 51 32.63 -1.84 22.92
C LEU A 51 32.30 -1.94 21.43
N ILE A 52 31.66 -0.91 20.86
CA ILE A 52 31.35 -0.85 19.42
C ILE A 52 32.63 -0.92 18.59
N HIS A 53 33.66 -0.17 18.96
CA HIS A 53 34.93 -0.17 18.24
C HIS A 53 35.60 -1.56 18.30
N ALA A 54 35.53 -2.24 19.43
CA ALA A 54 36.05 -3.60 19.58
C ALA A 54 35.29 -4.61 18.68
N LEU A 55 33.96 -4.54 18.66
CA LEU A 55 33.11 -5.35 17.78
C LEU A 55 33.39 -5.08 16.29
N GLU A 56 33.51 -3.81 15.89
CA GLU A 56 33.83 -3.44 14.51
C GLU A 56 35.19 -3.95 14.09
N LYS A 57 36.21 -3.83 14.96
CA LYS A 57 37.55 -4.34 14.70
C LYS A 57 37.53 -5.86 14.52
N PHE A 58 36.78 -6.59 15.35
CA PHE A 58 36.64 -8.03 15.24
C PHE A 58 35.94 -8.44 13.93
N LEU A 59 34.84 -7.77 13.58
CA LEU A 59 34.12 -8.04 12.32
C LEU A 59 35.02 -7.83 11.09
N HIS A 60 35.86 -6.78 11.07
CA HIS A 60 36.80 -6.56 9.96
C HIS A 60 37.88 -7.63 9.85
N THR A 61 38.26 -8.28 10.96
CA THR A 61 39.26 -9.35 10.92
C THR A 61 38.71 -10.68 10.42
N ASP A 62 37.40 -10.90 10.52
CA ASP A 62 36.75 -12.16 10.14
C ASP A 62 35.31 -11.94 9.61
N GLU A 63 35.20 -11.23 8.47
CA GLU A 63 33.93 -10.84 7.86
C GLU A 63 33.08 -12.04 7.38
N ASN A 64 33.70 -13.21 7.21
CA ASN A 64 33.07 -14.45 6.74
C ASN A 64 32.89 -15.49 7.85
N SER A 65 33.10 -15.13 9.11
CA SER A 65 32.83 -16.03 10.23
C SER A 65 31.36 -16.40 10.31
N ASP A 66 31.08 -17.59 10.84
CA ASP A 66 29.70 -18.05 11.12
C ASP A 66 28.96 -17.14 12.13
N SER A 67 29.69 -16.26 12.84
CA SER A 67 29.16 -15.29 13.81
C SER A 67 29.09 -13.85 13.28
N ALA A 68 29.42 -13.61 12.00
CA ALA A 68 29.53 -12.25 11.45
C ALA A 68 28.21 -11.46 11.53
N ASP A 69 27.07 -12.14 11.36
CA ASP A 69 25.74 -11.53 11.46
C ASP A 69 25.36 -11.21 12.91
N GLU A 70 25.71 -12.08 13.86
CA GLU A 70 25.57 -11.85 15.31
C GLU A 70 26.39 -10.63 15.75
N ILE A 71 27.66 -10.55 15.34
CA ILE A 71 28.54 -9.41 15.64
C ILE A 71 27.94 -8.13 15.04
N GLN A 72 27.46 -8.19 13.79
CA GLN A 72 26.83 -7.05 13.14
C GLN A 72 25.55 -6.61 13.88
N PHE A 73 24.80 -7.55 14.45
CA PHE A 73 23.63 -7.27 15.29
C PHE A 73 24.04 -6.64 16.63
N ALA A 74 25.11 -7.12 17.26
CA ALA A 74 25.67 -6.57 18.50
C ALA A 74 26.11 -5.11 18.31
N ILE A 75 26.78 -4.79 17.19
CA ILE A 75 27.13 -3.41 16.82
C ILE A 75 25.87 -2.55 16.70
N ALA A 76 24.88 -3.02 15.93
CA ALA A 76 23.67 -2.25 15.67
C ALA A 76 22.85 -1.99 16.95
N SER A 77 22.69 -3.01 17.79
CA SER A 77 21.98 -2.90 19.07
C SER A 77 22.74 -2.02 20.08
N SER A 78 24.08 -2.05 20.11
CA SER A 78 24.89 -1.15 20.95
C SER A 78 24.65 0.32 20.61
N TRP A 79 24.53 0.64 19.32
CA TRP A 79 24.16 2.00 18.90
C TRP A 79 22.77 2.40 19.40
N VAL A 80 21.79 1.48 19.48
CA VAL A 80 20.47 1.78 20.08
C VAL A 80 20.61 2.15 21.57
N TRP A 81 21.53 1.52 22.29
CA TRP A 81 21.82 1.89 23.68
C TRP A 81 22.50 3.25 23.80
N CYS A 82 23.36 3.63 22.86
CA CYS A 82 23.92 4.98 22.79
C CYS A 82 22.81 6.04 22.62
N ILE A 83 21.77 5.77 21.81
CA ILE A 83 20.59 6.66 21.69
C ILE A 83 19.93 6.83 23.07
N LYS A 84 19.79 5.75 23.84
CA LYS A 84 19.21 5.78 25.19
C LYS A 84 20.10 6.55 26.18
N ALA A 85 21.42 6.49 26.00
CA ALA A 85 22.40 7.25 26.77
C ALA A 85 22.49 8.73 26.39
N GLY A 86 21.77 9.17 25.34
CA GLY A 86 21.68 10.58 24.94
C GLY A 86 22.61 10.97 23.78
N ASP A 87 23.22 10.01 23.10
CA ASP A 87 24.03 10.28 21.91
C ASP A 87 23.15 10.68 20.71
N THR A 88 23.34 11.90 20.23
CA THR A 88 22.58 12.48 19.12
C THR A 88 22.98 11.94 17.74
N GLN A 89 24.17 11.37 17.59
CA GLN A 89 24.66 10.80 16.33
C GLN A 89 24.34 9.31 16.21
N ALA A 90 24.20 8.62 17.35
CA ALA A 90 23.86 7.20 17.42
C ALA A 90 22.67 6.73 16.55
N PRO A 91 21.57 7.50 16.35
CA PRO A 91 20.47 7.04 15.49
C PRO A 91 20.91 6.73 14.06
N GLN A 92 21.80 7.54 13.47
CA GLN A 92 22.27 7.33 12.10
C GLN A 92 23.18 6.10 12.01
N HIS A 93 24.05 5.90 13.00
CA HIS A 93 24.91 4.71 13.08
C HIS A 93 24.10 3.43 13.29
N ALA A 94 23.09 3.44 14.17
CA ALA A 94 22.17 2.31 14.36
C ALA A 94 21.45 1.96 13.05
N ILE A 95 20.92 2.97 12.35
CA ILE A 95 20.25 2.78 11.05
C ILE A 95 21.20 2.14 10.03
N ALA A 96 22.43 2.64 9.92
CA ALA A 96 23.42 2.10 8.99
C ALA A 96 23.79 0.65 9.33
N ALA A 97 24.02 0.34 10.60
CA ALA A 97 24.38 -0.99 11.08
C ALA A 97 23.25 -2.02 10.87
N PHE A 98 22.00 -1.70 11.21
CA PHE A 98 20.87 -2.60 10.95
C PHE A 98 20.63 -2.81 9.46
N ARG A 99 20.77 -1.76 8.64
CA ARG A 99 20.67 -1.91 7.18
C ARG A 99 21.75 -2.85 6.66
N ARG A 100 23.01 -2.69 7.11
CA ARG A 100 24.09 -3.60 6.74
C ARG A 100 23.74 -5.05 7.07
N LEU A 101 23.24 -5.31 8.28
CA LEU A 101 22.79 -6.67 8.63
C LEU A 101 21.75 -7.21 7.64
N ILE A 102 20.68 -6.45 7.42
CA ILE A 102 19.53 -6.86 6.59
C ILE A 102 19.93 -7.14 5.14
N TYR A 103 20.92 -6.43 4.60
CA TYR A 103 21.35 -6.56 3.20
C TYR A 103 22.51 -7.55 3.01
N THR A 104 23.45 -7.61 3.94
CA THR A 104 24.64 -8.47 3.83
C THR A 104 24.33 -9.91 4.23
N TYR A 105 23.48 -10.13 5.23
CA TYR A 105 23.17 -11.45 5.79
C TYR A 105 21.69 -11.81 5.58
N PRO A 106 21.27 -12.19 4.35
CA PRO A 106 19.86 -12.44 4.01
C PRO A 106 19.24 -13.62 4.76
N ASP A 107 20.06 -14.57 5.22
CA ASP A 107 19.61 -15.78 5.93
C ASP A 107 19.76 -15.67 7.46
N SER A 108 20.20 -14.52 7.97
CA SER A 108 20.41 -14.29 9.40
C SER A 108 19.10 -14.38 10.21
N GLU A 109 19.16 -15.05 11.36
CA GLU A 109 18.04 -15.13 12.31
C GLU A 109 17.72 -13.79 12.96
N PHE A 110 18.66 -12.83 12.96
CA PHE A 110 18.50 -11.50 13.54
C PHE A 110 17.72 -10.53 12.65
N ARG A 111 17.34 -10.93 11.43
CA ARG A 111 16.62 -10.05 10.49
C ARG A 111 15.27 -9.51 11.03
N PRO A 112 14.38 -10.30 11.63
CA PRO A 112 13.12 -9.80 12.18
C PRO A 112 13.36 -8.71 13.23
N GLN A 113 14.28 -8.97 14.16
CA GLN A 113 14.63 -8.04 15.23
C GLN A 113 15.34 -6.79 14.70
N SER A 114 16.19 -6.94 13.67
CA SER A 114 16.84 -5.82 12.98
C SER A 114 15.85 -4.92 12.25
N HIS A 115 14.85 -5.49 11.56
CA HIS A 115 13.77 -4.70 10.97
C HIS A 115 12.98 -3.94 12.05
N TYR A 116 12.66 -4.58 13.18
CA TYR A 116 11.96 -3.94 14.30
C TYR A 116 12.77 -2.76 14.88
N TRP A 117 14.05 -2.96 15.20
CA TRP A 117 14.88 -1.89 15.77
C TRP A 117 15.19 -0.78 14.76
N LEU A 118 15.37 -1.12 13.49
CA LEU A 118 15.48 -0.15 12.42
C LEU A 118 14.23 0.72 12.32
N ALA A 119 13.04 0.12 12.43
CA ALA A 119 11.78 0.87 12.49
C ALA A 119 11.74 1.80 13.71
N ARG A 120 12.17 1.34 14.88
CA ARG A 120 12.28 2.16 16.11
C ARG A 120 13.22 3.35 15.92
N CYS A 121 14.35 3.16 15.24
CA CYS A 121 15.28 4.25 14.93
C CYS A 121 14.64 5.27 13.98
N TYR A 122 13.89 4.81 12.97
CA TYR A 122 13.14 5.70 12.09
C TYR A 122 12.05 6.49 12.81
N THR A 123 11.29 5.84 13.71
CA THR A 123 10.33 6.52 14.58
C THR A 123 11.02 7.59 15.43
N HIS A 124 12.20 7.29 15.97
CA HIS A 124 12.96 8.23 16.80
C HIS A 124 13.36 9.50 16.03
N ILE A 125 13.78 9.37 14.77
CA ILE A 125 14.14 10.52 13.94
C ILE A 125 12.94 11.17 13.22
N GLY A 126 11.71 10.72 13.51
CA GLY A 126 10.48 11.24 12.91
C GLY A 126 10.19 10.77 11.49
N ASP A 127 10.90 9.75 10.98
CA ASP A 127 10.64 9.16 9.67
C ASP A 127 9.62 8.02 9.74
N SER A 128 8.36 8.42 9.86
CA SER A 128 7.26 7.50 10.12
C SER A 128 6.90 6.64 8.91
N ALA A 129 7.23 7.10 7.70
CA ALA A 129 7.07 6.32 6.48
C ALA A 129 7.98 5.09 6.51
N ARG A 130 9.28 5.29 6.74
CA ARG A 130 10.24 4.19 6.83
C ARG A 130 9.99 3.33 8.07
N ALA A 131 9.62 3.94 9.20
CA ALA A 131 9.23 3.19 10.38
C ALA A 131 8.08 2.21 10.09
N ALA A 132 6.97 2.70 9.51
CA ALA A 132 5.81 1.88 9.18
C ALA A 132 6.18 0.74 8.21
N HIS A 133 6.99 1.01 7.19
CA HIS A 133 7.46 -0.02 6.25
C HIS A 133 8.24 -1.14 6.95
N HIS A 134 9.17 -0.78 7.83
CA HIS A 134 9.97 -1.78 8.53
C HIS A 134 9.14 -2.56 9.56
N TYR A 135 8.22 -1.93 10.29
CA TYR A 135 7.29 -2.67 11.15
C TYR A 135 6.42 -3.63 10.34
N GLN A 136 5.82 -3.16 9.24
CA GLN A 136 5.00 -3.98 8.36
C GLN A 136 5.79 -5.16 7.78
N THR A 137 7.06 -4.94 7.44
CA THR A 137 7.95 -6.02 7.01
C THR A 137 8.10 -7.10 8.08
N VAL A 138 8.20 -6.73 9.36
CA VAL A 138 8.25 -7.72 10.46
C VAL A 138 6.94 -8.50 10.55
N THR A 139 5.81 -7.79 10.56
CA THR A 139 4.50 -8.42 10.76
C THR A 139 4.10 -9.35 9.61
N GLU A 140 4.58 -9.10 8.40
CA GLU A 140 4.18 -9.84 7.20
C GLU A 140 5.18 -10.92 6.78
N LYS A 141 6.50 -10.68 6.95
CA LYS A 141 7.52 -11.69 6.63
C LYS A 141 7.86 -12.62 7.78
N TYR A 142 7.72 -12.14 9.01
CA TYR A 142 8.17 -12.84 10.21
C TYR A 142 7.02 -12.95 11.24
N PRO A 143 5.81 -13.39 10.83
CA PRO A 143 4.62 -13.33 11.67
C PRO A 143 4.75 -14.13 12.97
N ASP A 144 5.53 -15.21 12.95
CA ASP A 144 5.70 -16.17 14.06
C ASP A 144 6.85 -15.79 15.01
N THR A 145 7.43 -14.60 14.89
CA THR A 145 8.55 -14.13 15.73
C THR A 145 8.07 -13.22 16.86
N ASP A 146 8.81 -13.19 17.98
CA ASP A 146 8.52 -12.28 19.11
C ASP A 146 8.48 -10.79 18.68
N SER A 147 9.29 -10.44 17.68
CA SER A 147 9.34 -9.11 17.10
C SER A 147 8.04 -8.71 16.39
N SER A 148 7.25 -9.67 15.90
CA SER A 148 6.00 -9.45 15.17
C SER A 148 4.96 -8.73 16.03
N ALA A 149 4.69 -9.24 17.24
CA ALA A 149 3.70 -8.65 18.12
C ALA A 149 4.07 -7.22 18.53
N MET A 150 5.36 -6.96 18.81
CA MET A 150 5.86 -5.62 19.11
C MET A 150 5.74 -4.70 17.88
N ALA A 151 6.08 -5.20 16.69
CA ALA A 151 5.98 -4.45 15.46
C ALA A 151 4.53 -4.09 15.11
N GLN A 152 3.56 -4.97 15.34
CA GLN A 152 2.13 -4.68 15.14
C GLN A 152 1.69 -3.51 16.02
N LEU A 153 2.04 -3.52 17.31
CA LEU A 153 1.67 -2.46 18.24
C LEU A 153 2.30 -1.11 17.83
N GLU A 154 3.58 -1.09 17.53
CA GLU A 154 4.28 0.14 17.12
C GLU A 154 3.84 0.63 15.73
N LEU A 155 3.44 -0.27 14.83
CA LEU A 155 2.83 0.08 13.55
C LEU A 155 1.49 0.81 13.76
N ALA A 156 0.63 0.29 14.64
CA ALA A 156 -0.64 0.90 14.97
C ALA A 156 -0.44 2.30 15.60
N ARG A 157 0.53 2.44 16.51
CA ARG A 157 0.93 3.74 17.10
C ARG A 157 1.42 4.71 16.04
N THR A 158 2.27 4.25 15.13
CA THR A 158 2.80 5.03 14.01
C THR A 158 1.64 5.54 13.14
N TYR A 159 0.67 4.68 12.81
CA TYR A 159 -0.53 5.09 12.09
C TYR A 159 -1.37 6.13 12.84
N LYS A 160 -1.61 5.91 14.13
CA LYS A 160 -2.38 6.83 14.99
C LYS A 160 -1.73 8.22 15.04
N GLN A 161 -0.41 8.28 15.23
CA GLN A 161 0.35 9.53 15.29
C GLN A 161 0.24 10.37 13.99
N HIS A 162 0.07 9.72 12.84
CA HIS A 162 0.03 10.39 11.53
C HIS A 162 -1.40 10.58 10.98
N GLY A 163 -2.40 10.44 11.86
CA GLY A 163 -3.80 10.61 11.52
C GLY A 163 -4.34 9.54 10.58
N TYR A 164 -3.78 8.33 10.62
CA TYR A 164 -4.32 7.13 9.97
C TYR A 164 -5.11 6.31 10.99
N GLU A 165 -6.06 6.94 11.68
CA GLU A 165 -6.79 6.33 12.79
C GLU A 165 -7.48 5.01 12.41
N LYS A 166 -7.98 4.89 11.17
CA LYS A 166 -8.60 3.65 10.68
C LYS A 166 -7.58 2.53 10.48
N ARG A 167 -6.38 2.82 9.97
CA ARG A 167 -5.29 1.82 9.89
C ARG A 167 -4.86 1.38 11.29
N ALA A 168 -4.72 2.33 12.21
CA ALA A 168 -4.41 2.03 13.61
C ALA A 168 -5.47 1.13 14.26
N GLU A 169 -6.75 1.46 14.09
CA GLU A 169 -7.89 0.68 14.59
C GLU A 169 -7.89 -0.76 14.06
N THR A 170 -7.68 -0.96 12.76
CA THR A 170 -7.59 -2.30 12.17
C THR A 170 -6.46 -3.12 12.80
N VAL A 171 -5.26 -2.56 12.90
CA VAL A 171 -4.11 -3.28 13.49
C VAL A 171 -4.35 -3.58 14.97
N TYR A 172 -4.92 -2.64 15.74
CA TYR A 172 -5.27 -2.93 17.14
C TYR A 172 -6.31 -4.04 17.29
N LEU A 173 -7.32 -4.07 16.43
CA LEU A 173 -8.33 -5.14 16.44
C LEU A 173 -7.72 -6.51 16.13
N ASP A 174 -6.74 -6.57 15.22
CA ASP A 174 -6.04 -7.81 14.88
C ASP A 174 -5.18 -8.30 16.06
N ILE A 175 -4.49 -7.39 16.77
CA ILE A 175 -3.76 -7.71 18.00
C ILE A 175 -4.70 -8.23 19.09
N VAL A 176 -5.85 -7.57 19.31
CA VAL A 176 -6.81 -7.96 20.36
C VAL A 176 -7.43 -9.34 20.10
N LYS A 177 -7.57 -9.72 18.83
CA LYS A 177 -8.08 -11.04 18.42
C LYS A 177 -7.01 -12.13 18.43
N SER A 178 -5.74 -11.78 18.56
CA SER A 178 -4.67 -12.77 18.56
C SER A 178 -4.52 -13.43 19.93
N GLU A 179 -3.99 -14.66 19.96
CA GLU A 179 -3.64 -15.38 21.19
C GLU A 179 -2.22 -15.00 21.70
N SER A 180 -1.69 -13.85 21.27
CA SER A 180 -0.31 -13.44 21.49
C SER A 180 -0.06 -12.88 22.91
N ASN A 181 1.08 -12.18 23.07
CA ASN A 181 1.54 -11.60 24.34
C ASN A 181 0.47 -10.73 25.04
N LYS A 182 0.13 -11.09 26.29
CA LYS A 182 -0.93 -10.46 27.11
C LYS A 182 -0.72 -8.95 27.35
N ASP A 183 0.53 -8.51 27.52
CA ASP A 183 0.83 -7.10 27.77
C ASP A 183 0.58 -6.25 26.51
N ILE A 184 0.90 -6.80 25.35
CA ILE A 184 0.66 -6.17 24.05
C ILE A 184 -0.84 -6.10 23.77
N ILE A 185 -1.59 -7.18 24.06
CA ILE A 185 -3.06 -7.20 23.95
C ILE A 185 -3.69 -6.15 24.87
N SER A 186 -3.21 -6.04 26.11
CA SER A 186 -3.68 -5.05 27.07
C SER A 186 -3.45 -3.62 26.57
N ALA A 187 -2.22 -3.33 26.09
CA ALA A 187 -1.89 -2.04 25.50
C ALA A 187 -2.74 -1.70 24.27
N ALA A 188 -2.90 -2.66 23.35
CA ALA A 188 -3.73 -2.49 22.15
C ALA A 188 -5.21 -2.24 22.50
N THR A 189 -5.74 -2.95 23.50
CA THR A 189 -7.13 -2.78 23.96
C THR A 189 -7.38 -1.38 24.49
N GLU A 190 -6.48 -0.87 25.33
CA GLU A 190 -6.60 0.47 25.90
C GLU A 190 -6.46 1.56 24.82
N GLU A 191 -5.50 1.41 23.92
CA GLU A 191 -5.29 2.38 22.84
C GLU A 191 -6.41 2.37 21.79
N LEU A 192 -7.03 1.21 21.53
CA LEU A 192 -8.21 1.07 20.69
C LEU A 192 -9.41 1.80 21.27
N LYS A 193 -9.65 1.65 22.58
CA LYS A 193 -10.73 2.34 23.29
C LYS A 193 -10.63 3.87 23.13
N GLN A 194 -9.42 4.41 23.24
CA GLN A 194 -9.19 5.85 23.03
C GLN A 194 -9.54 6.32 21.61
N ILE A 195 -9.28 5.50 20.59
CA ILE A 195 -9.66 5.82 19.20
C ILE A 195 -11.19 5.82 19.07
N GLN A 196 -11.86 4.80 19.60
CA GLN A 196 -13.31 4.66 19.51
C GLN A 196 -14.05 5.75 20.29
N GLU A 197 -13.54 6.19 21.44
CA GLU A 197 -14.11 7.29 22.22
C GLU A 197 -14.02 8.64 21.50
N LYS A 198 -12.92 8.92 20.80
CA LYS A 198 -12.78 10.12 19.96
C LYS A 198 -13.74 10.15 18.77
N GLN A 199 -14.14 8.98 18.26
CA GLN A 199 -15.03 8.85 17.11
C GLN A 199 -16.51 8.82 17.48
N LYS A 200 -16.87 8.78 18.77
CA LYS A 200 -18.28 8.93 19.19
C LYS A 200 -18.78 10.33 18.78
N PRO A 201 -19.90 10.44 18.05
CA PRO A 201 -20.45 11.75 17.71
C PRO A 201 -20.77 12.53 18.99
N LYS A 202 -20.27 13.77 19.09
CA LYS A 202 -20.79 14.74 20.07
C LYS A 202 -22.30 14.81 19.86
N ALA A 203 -23.07 14.45 20.87
CA ALA A 203 -24.53 14.42 20.79
C ALA A 203 -25.06 15.80 20.35
N GLU A 204 -25.46 15.93 19.09
CA GLU A 204 -26.35 17.00 18.66
C GLU A 204 -27.73 16.71 19.26
N ILE A 205 -28.18 17.60 20.16
CA ILE A 205 -29.56 17.63 20.62
C ILE A 205 -30.43 18.07 19.44
N LYS A 206 -31.11 17.11 18.80
CA LYS A 206 -32.25 17.39 17.91
C LYS A 206 -33.44 16.53 18.32
N ASN A 207 -34.40 17.19 18.96
CA ASN A 207 -35.75 16.71 19.19
C ASN A 207 -36.47 16.59 17.84
N THR A 208 -36.79 15.38 17.41
CA THR A 208 -37.96 15.14 16.54
C THR A 208 -38.48 13.71 16.76
N PRO A 209 -39.80 13.47 16.90
CA PRO A 209 -40.33 12.16 17.30
C PRO A 209 -40.31 11.14 16.15
N PRO A 210 -40.23 9.82 16.45
CA PRO A 210 -40.19 8.78 15.42
C PRO A 210 -41.60 8.49 14.87
N GLN A 211 -41.75 8.46 13.54
CA GLN A 211 -42.93 7.89 12.90
C GLN A 211 -42.83 6.36 12.84
N LYS A 212 -43.92 5.70 13.24
CA LYS A 212 -44.10 4.24 13.26
C LYS A 212 -44.17 3.65 11.84
N PRO A 213 -43.70 2.41 11.63
CA PRO A 213 -43.89 1.71 10.36
C PRO A 213 -45.31 1.14 10.26
N VAL A 214 -45.98 1.43 9.15
CA VAL A 214 -47.27 0.84 8.77
C VAL A 214 -47.01 -0.52 8.12
N LYS A 215 -47.62 -1.58 8.66
CA LYS A 215 -47.75 -2.90 8.01
C LYS A 215 -49.03 -2.93 7.17
N THR A 216 -48.98 -3.52 5.98
CA THR A 216 -50.14 -4.08 5.27
C THR A 216 -49.65 -5.10 4.21
N PRO A 217 -50.51 -5.99 3.67
CA PRO A 217 -50.28 -7.43 3.73
C PRO A 217 -49.80 -8.03 2.40
N GLN A 218 -49.08 -9.15 2.48
CA GLN A 218 -48.76 -9.99 1.33
C GLN A 218 -50.03 -10.62 0.75
N LYS A 219 -50.21 -10.46 -0.56
CA LYS A 219 -51.11 -11.28 -1.38
C LYS A 219 -50.27 -11.95 -2.48
N ASN A 220 -50.26 -13.28 -2.48
CA ASN A 220 -49.69 -14.12 -3.52
C ASN A 220 -50.63 -14.14 -4.73
N GLU A 221 -50.19 -13.62 -5.87
CA GLU A 221 -50.72 -13.97 -7.19
C GLU A 221 -49.58 -14.09 -8.19
N THR A 222 -49.42 -15.28 -8.78
CA THR A 222 -48.49 -15.59 -9.86
C THR A 222 -49.11 -15.22 -11.21
N LYS A 223 -48.42 -14.39 -12.02
CA LYS A 223 -48.64 -14.24 -13.47
C LYS A 223 -47.42 -13.57 -14.16
N PRO A 224 -47.29 -13.64 -15.50
CA PRO A 224 -46.06 -14.03 -16.18
C PRO A 224 -45.13 -12.85 -16.48
N THR A 225 -43.83 -13.15 -16.55
CA THR A 225 -42.73 -12.24 -16.87
C THR A 225 -42.89 -11.55 -18.22
N LYS A 226 -43.07 -10.24 -18.19
CA LYS A 226 -42.74 -9.33 -19.30
C LYS A 226 -41.28 -8.87 -19.11
N PRO A 227 -40.44 -8.80 -20.15
CA PRO A 227 -39.07 -8.33 -19.99
C PRO A 227 -39.06 -6.89 -19.47
N GLU A 228 -38.35 -6.67 -18.37
CA GLU A 228 -38.11 -5.36 -17.78
C GLU A 228 -37.23 -4.53 -18.75
N PRO A 229 -37.50 -3.22 -18.96
CA PRO A 229 -36.68 -2.40 -19.84
C PRO A 229 -35.23 -2.35 -19.35
N GLN A 230 -34.28 -2.71 -20.20
CA GLN A 230 -32.85 -2.64 -19.87
C GLN A 230 -32.48 -1.18 -19.59
N SER A 231 -31.92 -0.91 -18.41
CA SER A 231 -31.49 0.45 -18.02
C SER A 231 -30.32 0.90 -18.90
N LEU A 232 -30.48 2.03 -19.58
CA LEU A 232 -29.42 2.68 -20.35
C LEU A 232 -28.31 3.15 -19.40
N THR A 233 -27.16 2.48 -19.43
CA THR A 233 -25.95 2.90 -18.68
C THR A 233 -25.06 3.77 -19.57
N PRO A 234 -24.16 4.61 -19.03
CA PRO A 234 -23.25 5.43 -19.84
C PRO A 234 -22.46 4.64 -20.90
N GLY A 235 -21.99 3.42 -20.58
CA GLY A 235 -21.35 2.53 -21.56
C GLY A 235 -22.29 1.94 -22.61
N SER A 236 -23.60 1.84 -22.31
CA SER A 236 -24.65 1.60 -23.33
C SER A 236 -24.79 2.84 -24.20
N LEU A 237 -24.79 4.05 -23.64
CA LEU A 237 -24.99 5.29 -24.38
C LEU A 237 -23.82 5.60 -25.34
N THR A 238 -22.57 5.39 -24.93
CA THR A 238 -21.40 5.47 -25.82
C THR A 238 -21.55 4.49 -26.98
N ARG A 239 -22.05 3.28 -26.70
CA ARG A 239 -22.23 2.19 -27.68
C ARG A 239 -23.44 2.36 -28.60
N GLU A 240 -24.48 3.01 -28.12
CA GLU A 240 -25.80 3.12 -28.74
C GLU A 240 -25.97 4.46 -29.47
N PHE A 241 -25.20 5.49 -29.09
CA PHE A 241 -25.24 6.83 -29.69
C PHE A 241 -23.90 7.31 -30.27
N GLY A 242 -22.83 6.51 -30.24
CA GLY A 242 -21.53 6.86 -30.87
C GLY A 242 -20.82 8.05 -30.22
N LEU A 243 -20.99 8.25 -28.91
CA LEU A 243 -20.36 9.33 -28.16
C LEU A 243 -18.86 9.02 -27.95
N THR A 244 -17.96 9.93 -28.28
CA THR A 244 -16.51 9.77 -28.08
C THR A 244 -16.13 10.11 -26.64
N ALA A 245 -15.37 9.25 -25.96
CA ALA A 245 -14.77 9.58 -24.66
C ALA A 245 -13.84 10.81 -24.83
N LYS A 246 -14.10 11.89 -24.10
CA LYS A 246 -13.33 13.15 -24.20
C LYS A 246 -12.63 13.54 -22.91
N THR A 247 -13.15 13.10 -21.76
CA THR A 247 -12.64 13.50 -20.45
C THR A 247 -11.98 12.33 -19.75
N ILE A 248 -10.69 12.42 -19.46
CA ILE A 248 -9.93 11.37 -18.78
C ILE A 248 -9.43 11.91 -17.45
N VAL A 249 -9.73 11.19 -16.37
CA VAL A 249 -9.17 11.48 -15.06
C VAL A 249 -8.01 10.53 -14.78
N ILE A 250 -6.87 11.11 -14.42
CA ILE A 250 -5.67 10.39 -14.03
C ILE A 250 -5.48 10.58 -12.53
N ASP A 251 -5.33 9.49 -11.80
CA ASP A 251 -5.08 9.48 -10.37
C ASP A 251 -3.65 9.02 -10.09
N PRO A 252 -2.71 9.94 -9.79
CA PRO A 252 -1.42 9.53 -9.29
C PRO A 252 -1.55 8.96 -7.88
N GLY A 253 -1.22 7.68 -7.69
CA GLY A 253 -1.29 6.97 -6.42
C GLY A 253 -0.62 7.71 -5.27
N HIS A 254 -1.14 7.57 -4.05
CA HIS A 254 -0.56 8.14 -2.81
C HIS A 254 -0.42 9.67 -2.81
N GLY A 255 0.59 10.22 -2.12
CA GLY A 255 0.91 11.65 -2.07
C GLY A 255 0.89 12.23 -0.66
N GLY A 256 1.65 13.31 -0.46
CA GLY A 256 1.80 13.99 0.83
C GLY A 256 2.32 13.03 1.90
N LYS A 257 1.50 12.82 2.94
CA LYS A 257 1.80 11.92 4.07
C LYS A 257 1.84 10.44 3.71
N ASP A 258 1.27 10.04 2.58
CA ASP A 258 1.26 8.65 2.12
C ASP A 258 2.39 8.45 1.10
N PRO A 259 3.47 7.72 1.45
CA PRO A 259 4.60 7.46 0.55
C PRO A 259 4.27 6.45 -0.56
N GLY A 260 3.22 5.65 -0.37
CA GLY A 260 3.00 4.41 -1.12
C GLY A 260 4.02 3.34 -0.75
N GLY A 261 4.40 2.52 -1.72
CA GLY A 261 5.52 1.63 -1.56
C GLY A 261 6.84 2.35 -1.27
N ILE A 262 7.67 1.66 -0.48
CA ILE A 262 9.05 2.07 -0.21
C ILE A 262 9.94 1.00 -0.81
N GLY A 263 10.69 1.42 -1.82
CA GLY A 263 11.56 0.61 -2.64
C GLY A 263 13.02 0.66 -2.19
N VAL A 264 13.91 0.18 -3.07
CA VAL A 264 15.35 0.16 -2.83
C VAL A 264 15.88 1.58 -2.57
N GLY A 265 16.72 1.74 -1.55
CA GLY A 265 17.34 3.03 -1.25
C GLY A 265 16.37 4.11 -0.74
N ASN A 266 15.22 3.73 -0.17
CA ASN A 266 14.14 4.65 0.24
C ASN A 266 13.46 5.36 -0.93
N LEU A 267 13.44 4.73 -2.10
CA LEU A 267 12.65 5.21 -3.23
C LEU A 267 11.16 5.13 -2.88
N TYR A 268 10.48 6.27 -2.83
CA TYR A 268 9.03 6.30 -2.61
C TYR A 268 8.28 6.15 -3.93
N GLU A 269 7.10 5.53 -3.88
CA GLU A 269 6.21 5.37 -5.03
C GLU A 269 5.58 6.69 -5.48
N LYS A 270 5.13 7.51 -4.52
CA LYS A 270 4.40 8.76 -4.80
C LYS A 270 5.06 9.71 -5.83
N PRO A 271 6.40 9.93 -5.89
CA PRO A 271 7.02 10.73 -6.95
C PRO A 271 6.98 10.06 -8.32
N ILE A 272 7.15 8.73 -8.40
CA ILE A 272 7.14 7.96 -9.65
C ILE A 272 5.74 8.01 -10.27
N ALA A 273 4.73 7.69 -9.46
CA ALA A 273 3.33 7.75 -9.87
C ALA A 273 2.94 9.15 -10.41
N LEU A 274 3.38 10.22 -9.72
CA LEU A 274 3.13 11.60 -10.15
C LEU A 274 3.85 11.94 -11.46
N ALA A 275 5.11 11.55 -11.61
CA ALA A 275 5.91 11.86 -12.79
C ALA A 275 5.33 11.19 -14.04
N ILE A 276 5.02 9.89 -13.96
CA ILE A 276 4.38 9.15 -15.05
C ILE A 276 3.01 9.74 -15.39
N SER A 277 2.19 10.04 -14.37
CA SER A 277 0.85 10.63 -14.59
C SER A 277 0.90 11.97 -15.30
N LYS A 278 1.87 12.84 -14.99
CA LYS A 278 2.06 14.12 -15.69
C LYS A 278 2.43 13.94 -17.16
N LYS A 279 3.26 12.94 -17.47
CA LYS A 279 3.63 12.60 -18.85
C LYS A 279 2.43 12.07 -19.64
N ILE A 280 1.65 11.15 -19.05
CA ILE A 280 0.39 10.66 -19.64
C ILE A 280 -0.55 11.85 -19.91
N ALA A 281 -0.72 12.74 -18.93
CA ALA A 281 -1.59 13.90 -19.07
C ALA A 281 -1.16 14.85 -20.18
N ALA A 282 0.15 15.12 -20.29
CA ALA A 282 0.70 15.96 -21.36
C ALA A 282 0.42 15.37 -22.74
N ILE A 283 0.70 14.07 -22.92
CA ILE A 283 0.49 13.38 -24.21
C ILE A 283 -1.01 13.36 -24.57
N LEU A 284 -1.90 13.03 -23.63
CA LEU A 284 -3.34 13.01 -23.90
C LEU A 284 -3.89 14.42 -24.20
N THR A 285 -3.40 15.44 -23.51
CA THR A 285 -3.81 16.83 -23.76
C THR A 285 -3.41 17.29 -25.17
N ASP A 286 -2.18 16.97 -25.59
CA ASP A 286 -1.68 17.25 -26.95
C ASP A 286 -2.52 16.56 -28.03
N ARG A 287 -3.09 15.39 -27.71
CA ARG A 287 -3.99 14.63 -28.58
C ARG A 287 -5.47 15.05 -28.51
N GLY A 288 -5.77 16.14 -27.82
CA GLY A 288 -7.10 16.76 -27.81
C GLY A 288 -8.07 16.22 -26.75
N TYR A 289 -7.60 15.42 -25.80
CA TYR A 289 -8.41 14.98 -24.65
C TYR A 289 -8.45 16.06 -23.57
N THR A 290 -9.57 16.16 -22.86
CA THR A 290 -9.67 16.92 -21.61
C THR A 290 -9.14 16.05 -20.48
N VAL A 291 -8.06 16.47 -19.82
CA VAL A 291 -7.40 15.67 -18.78
C VAL A 291 -7.41 16.39 -17.44
N HIS A 292 -7.80 15.67 -16.39
CA HIS A 292 -7.71 16.16 -15.01
C HIS A 292 -6.91 15.20 -14.14
N LEU A 293 -5.97 15.72 -13.35
CA LEU A 293 -5.26 14.94 -12.34
C LEU A 293 -5.92 15.14 -10.98
N THR A 294 -6.16 14.05 -10.23
CA THR A 294 -6.61 14.15 -8.82
C THR A 294 -5.60 14.92 -7.95
N ARG A 295 -4.32 14.83 -8.31
CA ARG A 295 -3.23 15.67 -7.78
C ARG A 295 -2.17 15.98 -8.83
N ASP A 296 -1.65 17.19 -8.77
CA ASP A 296 -0.59 17.76 -9.63
C ASP A 296 0.70 18.07 -8.86
N SER A 297 0.68 17.85 -7.54
CA SER A 297 1.75 18.09 -6.58
C SER A 297 1.80 16.97 -5.53
N ASP A 298 2.76 17.04 -4.61
CA ASP A 298 2.91 16.08 -3.51
C ASP A 298 1.90 16.35 -2.37
N LYS A 299 0.61 16.15 -2.67
CA LYS A 299 -0.49 16.30 -1.72
C LYS A 299 -1.23 14.99 -1.51
N PHE A 300 -1.67 14.75 -0.27
CA PHE A 300 -2.47 13.57 0.07
C PHE A 300 -3.93 13.76 -0.33
N ILE A 301 -4.47 12.83 -1.11
CA ILE A 301 -5.91 12.79 -1.48
C ILE A 301 -6.52 11.47 -0.96
N PRO A 302 -7.54 11.52 -0.08
CA PRO A 302 -8.25 10.32 0.40
C PRO A 302 -8.88 9.52 -0.75
N LEU A 303 -8.93 8.18 -0.67
CA LEU A 303 -9.43 7.33 -1.77
C LEU A 303 -10.85 7.69 -2.20
N LYS A 304 -11.77 7.92 -1.24
CA LYS A 304 -13.15 8.37 -1.51
C LYS A 304 -13.21 9.66 -2.34
N GLU A 305 -12.28 10.58 -2.11
CA GLU A 305 -12.22 11.86 -2.80
C GLU A 305 -11.70 11.71 -4.24
N ARG A 306 -10.81 10.75 -4.50
CA ARG A 306 -10.29 10.47 -5.86
C ARG A 306 -11.42 10.04 -6.82
N THR A 307 -12.32 9.18 -6.36
CA THR A 307 -13.50 8.78 -7.14
C THR A 307 -14.53 9.90 -7.26
N ALA A 308 -14.76 10.65 -6.18
CA ALA A 308 -15.67 11.81 -6.22
C ALA A 308 -15.17 12.89 -7.19
N PHE A 309 -13.86 13.09 -7.27
CA PHE A 309 -13.22 13.98 -8.23
C PHE A 309 -13.54 13.58 -9.67
N ALA A 310 -13.47 12.28 -9.99
CA ALA A 310 -13.81 11.78 -11.32
C ALA A 310 -15.29 12.02 -11.70
N VAL A 311 -16.19 11.78 -10.75
CA VAL A 311 -17.63 12.04 -10.93
C VAL A 311 -17.90 13.53 -11.17
N ARG A 312 -17.29 14.42 -10.37
CA ARG A 312 -17.49 15.89 -10.50
C ARG A 312 -16.99 16.43 -11.84
N HIS A 313 -15.92 15.86 -12.38
CA HIS A 313 -15.37 16.25 -13.68
C HIS A 313 -16.02 15.54 -14.87
N LYS A 314 -17.07 14.73 -14.63
CA LYS A 314 -17.77 13.97 -15.68
C LYS A 314 -16.79 13.15 -16.53
N ALA A 315 -15.84 12.49 -15.85
CA ALA A 315 -14.85 11.66 -16.52
C ALA A 315 -15.51 10.55 -17.31
N ASP A 316 -14.99 10.26 -18.49
CA ASP A 316 -15.36 9.10 -19.33
C ASP A 316 -14.48 7.89 -19.02
N LEU A 317 -13.24 8.11 -18.54
CA LEU A 317 -12.30 7.08 -18.10
C LEU A 317 -11.57 7.51 -16.83
N PHE A 318 -11.20 6.53 -16.00
CA PHE A 318 -10.41 6.74 -14.80
C PHE A 318 -9.16 5.83 -14.78
N LEU A 319 -7.98 6.43 -14.68
CA LEU A 319 -6.69 5.73 -14.70
C LEU A 319 -5.94 5.98 -13.38
N SER A 320 -5.81 4.98 -12.51
CA SER A 320 -4.99 5.04 -11.30
C SER A 320 -3.59 4.55 -11.60
N ILE A 321 -2.56 5.38 -11.38
CA ILE A 321 -1.17 5.07 -11.71
C ILE A 321 -0.38 4.79 -10.44
N HIS A 322 0.24 3.60 -10.37
CA HIS A 322 0.99 3.09 -9.23
C HIS A 322 2.34 2.49 -9.68
N ALA A 323 3.22 2.27 -8.70
CA ALA A 323 4.46 1.53 -8.89
C ALA A 323 4.63 0.54 -7.73
N ASN A 324 4.24 -0.69 -8.00
CA ASN A 324 4.15 -1.82 -7.09
C ASN A 324 5.36 -1.97 -6.18
N ALA A 325 5.15 -2.62 -5.05
CA ALA A 325 6.20 -3.01 -4.14
C ALA A 325 5.89 -4.40 -3.59
N SER A 326 6.86 -5.30 -3.68
CA SER A 326 6.79 -6.65 -3.12
C SER A 326 7.86 -6.88 -2.09
N TYR A 327 7.54 -7.73 -1.12
CA TYR A 327 8.48 -8.31 -0.18
C TYR A 327 9.56 -9.17 -0.83
N ASN A 328 9.24 -9.79 -1.96
CA ASN A 328 10.21 -10.48 -2.79
C ASN A 328 10.90 -9.44 -3.69
N ALA A 329 12.16 -9.11 -3.38
CA ALA A 329 12.95 -8.14 -4.16
C ALA A 329 13.18 -8.60 -5.61
N SER A 330 13.00 -9.89 -5.91
CA SER A 330 13.08 -10.43 -7.28
C SER A 330 11.77 -10.32 -8.05
N ALA A 331 10.66 -9.92 -7.42
CA ALA A 331 9.41 -9.68 -8.11
C ALA A 331 9.59 -8.53 -9.11
N ASN A 332 9.17 -8.75 -10.35
CA ASN A 332 9.26 -7.77 -11.41
C ASN A 332 8.09 -7.90 -12.40
N GLY A 333 7.94 -6.90 -13.26
CA GLY A 333 6.95 -6.85 -14.33
C GLY A 333 5.80 -5.88 -14.08
N ILE A 334 4.92 -5.80 -15.05
CA ILE A 334 3.79 -4.85 -15.10
C ILE A 334 2.47 -5.63 -15.03
N GLU A 335 1.50 -5.09 -14.30
CA GLU A 335 0.13 -5.63 -14.19
C GLU A 335 -0.90 -4.50 -14.23
N THR A 336 -2.08 -4.81 -14.77
CA THR A 336 -3.20 -3.87 -14.82
C THR A 336 -4.44 -4.50 -14.19
N TYR A 337 -5.06 -3.79 -13.26
CA TYR A 337 -6.20 -4.22 -12.48
C TYR A 337 -7.49 -3.52 -12.91
N TYR A 338 -8.59 -4.27 -12.90
CA TYR A 338 -9.94 -3.74 -12.96
C TYR A 338 -10.74 -4.21 -11.74
N LEU A 339 -11.85 -3.54 -11.45
CA LEU A 339 -12.72 -3.94 -10.33
C LEU A 339 -13.50 -5.22 -10.68
N ASN A 340 -13.38 -6.22 -9.81
CA ASN A 340 -14.34 -7.30 -9.68
C ASN A 340 -14.50 -7.65 -8.20
N ILE A 341 -15.73 -7.93 -7.79
CA ILE A 341 -16.09 -8.22 -6.39
C ILE A 341 -15.85 -9.71 -6.08
N THR A 342 -15.88 -10.56 -7.11
CA THR A 342 -15.46 -11.95 -7.01
C THR A 342 -13.99 -12.03 -7.43
N SER A 343 -13.11 -12.38 -6.49
CA SER A 343 -11.71 -12.69 -6.78
C SER A 343 -11.25 -13.87 -5.91
N SER A 344 -10.48 -14.77 -6.51
CA SER A 344 -9.79 -15.87 -5.83
C SER A 344 -8.27 -15.68 -5.83
N ASP A 345 -7.75 -14.62 -6.46
CA ASP A 345 -6.32 -14.32 -6.52
C ASP A 345 -5.88 -13.64 -5.22
N LYS A 346 -5.25 -14.44 -4.33
CA LYS A 346 -4.76 -13.96 -3.03
C LYS A 346 -3.72 -12.85 -3.15
N GLU A 347 -2.91 -12.83 -4.20
CA GLU A 347 -1.87 -11.81 -4.37
C GLU A 347 -2.48 -10.50 -4.86
N ALA A 348 -3.42 -10.56 -5.81
CA ALA A 348 -4.21 -9.40 -6.21
C ALA A 348 -4.99 -8.79 -5.04
N GLU A 349 -5.57 -9.64 -4.18
CA GLU A 349 -6.30 -9.19 -2.99
C GLU A 349 -5.38 -8.60 -1.91
N ARG A 350 -4.12 -9.05 -1.77
CA ARG A 350 -3.14 -8.41 -0.89
C ARG A 350 -2.77 -7.01 -1.36
N ILE A 351 -2.54 -6.85 -2.67
CA ILE A 351 -2.26 -5.52 -3.25
C ILE A 351 -3.48 -4.62 -3.05
N ALA A 352 -4.69 -5.10 -3.33
CA ALA A 352 -5.90 -4.33 -3.06
C ALA A 352 -6.05 -3.98 -1.57
N ALA A 353 -5.80 -4.90 -0.64
CA ALA A 353 -5.88 -4.62 0.79
C ALA A 353 -4.90 -3.52 1.21
N ARG A 354 -3.68 -3.54 0.68
CA ARG A 354 -2.67 -2.51 0.90
C ARG A 354 -3.10 -1.15 0.36
N GLU A 355 -3.56 -1.10 -0.90
CA GLU A 355 -4.00 0.13 -1.54
C GLU A 355 -5.27 0.70 -0.89
N ASN A 356 -6.14 -0.18 -0.39
CA ASN A 356 -7.35 0.20 0.31
C ASN A 356 -7.12 0.68 1.75
N ALA A 357 -5.91 0.53 2.28
CA ALA A 357 -5.62 0.89 3.66
C ALA A 357 -5.91 2.38 3.83
N ASN A 358 -6.90 2.73 4.66
CA ASN A 358 -7.43 4.08 4.86
C ASN A 358 -8.42 4.60 3.79
N SER A 359 -9.26 3.71 3.25
CA SER A 359 -10.30 4.04 2.26
C SER A 359 -11.30 5.13 2.67
N GLY A 360 -11.54 5.29 3.97
CA GLY A 360 -12.49 6.27 4.52
C GLY A 360 -13.95 5.86 4.37
N TYR A 361 -14.24 4.61 3.97
CA TYR A 361 -15.59 4.05 3.92
C TYR A 361 -15.90 3.24 5.17
N THR A 362 -17.15 3.34 5.64
CA THR A 362 -17.72 2.41 6.62
C THR A 362 -18.13 1.09 5.95
N ILE A 363 -18.34 0.03 6.74
CA ILE A 363 -18.83 -1.27 6.25
C ILE A 363 -20.15 -1.09 5.50
N GLN A 364 -21.07 -0.30 6.06
CA GLN A 364 -22.40 -0.06 5.50
C GLN A 364 -22.34 0.73 4.19
N GLU A 365 -21.47 1.76 4.11
CA GLU A 365 -21.28 2.51 2.85
C GLU A 365 -20.67 1.61 1.77
N LEU A 366 -19.69 0.77 2.12
CA LEU A 366 -19.09 -0.16 1.18
C LEU A 366 -20.11 -1.21 0.71
N GLU A 367 -20.91 -1.77 1.61
CA GLU A 367 -22.01 -2.67 1.24
C GLU A 367 -23.02 -2.00 0.31
N SER A 368 -23.39 -0.74 0.57
CA SER A 368 -24.32 0.00 -0.28
C SER A 368 -23.76 0.25 -1.67
N LEU A 369 -22.47 0.60 -1.77
CA LEU A 369 -21.78 0.75 -3.06
C LEU A 369 -21.70 -0.58 -3.81
N LEU A 370 -21.42 -1.67 -3.09
CA LEU A 370 -21.33 -3.01 -3.68
C LEU A 370 -22.70 -3.53 -4.15
N LYS A 371 -23.78 -3.25 -3.41
CA LYS A 371 -25.17 -3.62 -3.75
C LYS A 371 -25.73 -2.82 -4.93
N GLY A 372 -25.32 -1.57 -5.10
CA GLY A 372 -25.77 -0.69 -6.19
C GLY A 372 -24.98 -0.82 -7.49
N LEU A 373 -23.90 -1.60 -7.51
CA LEU A 373 -23.12 -1.79 -8.73
C LEU A 373 -23.94 -2.59 -9.76
N ILE A 374 -24.24 -1.96 -10.89
CA ILE A 374 -24.39 -2.64 -12.18
C ILE A 374 -22.97 -3.10 -12.56
N VAL A 375 -22.48 -4.15 -11.87
CA VAL A 375 -21.09 -4.60 -11.91
C VAL A 375 -20.69 -5.05 -13.32
N GLU A 376 -21.62 -5.66 -14.05
CA GLU A 376 -21.23 -6.49 -15.18
C GLU A 376 -20.79 -5.71 -16.42
N SER A 377 -21.48 -4.63 -16.80
CA SER A 377 -21.08 -3.82 -17.97
C SER A 377 -19.81 -3.01 -17.70
N LYS A 378 -19.73 -2.35 -16.54
CA LYS A 378 -18.53 -1.60 -16.11
C LYS A 378 -17.29 -2.50 -16.02
N SER A 379 -17.44 -3.69 -15.45
CA SER A 379 -16.33 -4.64 -15.32
C SER A 379 -15.85 -5.14 -16.68
N LYS A 380 -16.75 -5.37 -17.65
CA LYS A 380 -16.39 -5.75 -19.03
C LYS A 380 -15.59 -4.66 -19.75
N ASP A 381 -16.02 -3.40 -19.72
CA ASP A 381 -15.30 -2.32 -20.39
C ASP A 381 -13.99 -1.97 -19.67
N SER A 382 -13.97 -2.00 -18.33
CA SER A 382 -12.72 -1.83 -17.55
C SER A 382 -11.71 -2.96 -17.85
N ARG A 383 -12.18 -4.21 -18.00
CA ARG A 383 -11.33 -5.34 -18.39
C ARG A 383 -10.76 -5.16 -19.80
N ARG A 384 -11.56 -4.66 -20.75
CA ARG A 384 -11.08 -4.36 -22.13
C ARG A 384 -10.05 -3.25 -22.13
N LEU A 385 -10.32 -2.15 -21.42
CA LEU A 385 -9.38 -1.05 -21.23
C LEU A 385 -8.05 -1.56 -20.65
N ALA A 386 -8.13 -2.35 -19.57
CA ALA A 386 -6.95 -2.97 -18.96
C ALA A 386 -6.17 -3.85 -19.94
N ALA A 387 -6.85 -4.63 -20.78
CA ALA A 387 -6.20 -5.48 -21.78
C ALA A 387 -5.48 -4.69 -22.86
N HIS A 388 -6.07 -3.59 -23.35
CA HIS A 388 -5.39 -2.73 -24.32
C HIS A 388 -4.15 -2.06 -23.72
N ILE A 389 -4.25 -1.55 -22.49
CA ILE A 389 -3.14 -0.91 -21.77
C ILE A 389 -2.03 -1.91 -21.47
N GLN A 390 -2.35 -3.08 -20.90
CA GLN A 390 -1.37 -4.12 -20.57
C GLN A 390 -0.57 -4.56 -21.79
N ARG A 391 -1.25 -4.80 -22.92
CA ARG A 391 -0.61 -5.21 -24.17
C ARG A 391 0.38 -4.16 -24.68
N GLU A 392 0.00 -2.88 -24.69
CA GLU A 392 0.88 -1.80 -25.15
C GLU A 392 2.07 -1.60 -24.20
N LEU A 393 1.85 -1.70 -22.88
CA LEU A 393 2.91 -1.61 -21.87
C LEU A 393 3.97 -2.70 -22.07
N VAL A 394 3.54 -3.95 -22.22
CA VAL A 394 4.47 -5.07 -22.45
C VAL A 394 5.24 -4.89 -23.76
N ALA A 395 4.55 -4.49 -24.83
CA ALA A 395 5.16 -4.30 -26.14
C ALA A 395 6.22 -3.18 -26.16
N GLU A 396 5.96 -2.05 -25.49
CA GLU A 396 6.87 -0.89 -25.49
C GLU A 396 8.04 -1.04 -24.51
N THR A 397 7.78 -1.63 -23.34
CA THR A 397 8.76 -1.67 -22.24
C THR A 397 9.60 -2.93 -22.24
N GLY A 398 9.12 -4.02 -22.84
CA GLY A 398 9.71 -5.36 -22.72
C GLY A 398 9.67 -5.90 -21.29
N ALA A 399 8.87 -5.30 -20.39
CA ALA A 399 8.72 -5.77 -19.03
C ALA A 399 8.03 -7.14 -18.99
N LYS A 400 8.26 -7.89 -17.91
CA LYS A 400 7.56 -9.16 -17.66
C LYS A 400 6.06 -8.90 -17.61
N ASP A 401 5.30 -9.61 -18.43
CA ASP A 401 3.84 -9.55 -18.44
C ASP A 401 3.29 -10.31 -17.23
N ARG A 402 2.64 -9.60 -16.31
CA ARG A 402 1.91 -10.18 -15.17
C ARG A 402 0.41 -10.23 -15.40
N GLY A 403 -0.05 -9.78 -16.57
CA GLY A 403 -1.40 -9.90 -17.07
C GLY A 403 -2.39 -8.87 -16.53
N VAL A 404 -3.62 -9.03 -16.99
CA VAL A 404 -4.78 -8.28 -16.51
C VAL A 404 -5.41 -9.03 -15.35
N LYS A 405 -5.55 -8.36 -14.21
CA LYS A 405 -6.05 -8.94 -12.95
C LYS A 405 -7.27 -8.20 -12.43
N HIS A 406 -7.89 -8.76 -11.40
CA HIS A 406 -9.00 -8.12 -10.72
C HIS A 406 -8.93 -8.33 -9.21
N ALA A 407 -9.28 -7.27 -8.48
CA ALA A 407 -9.41 -7.30 -7.04
C ALA A 407 -10.29 -6.15 -6.56
N ARG A 408 -10.59 -6.13 -5.26
CA ARG A 408 -11.51 -5.19 -4.63
C ARG A 408 -10.87 -3.83 -4.32
N PHE A 409 -10.24 -3.19 -5.31
CA PHE A 409 -9.67 -1.85 -5.14
C PHE A 409 -10.76 -0.79 -4.94
N VAL A 410 -10.77 -0.14 -3.78
CA VAL A 410 -11.77 0.87 -3.40
C VAL A 410 -11.70 2.09 -4.30
N VAL A 411 -10.51 2.47 -4.77
CA VAL A 411 -10.34 3.55 -5.76
C VAL A 411 -11.05 3.26 -7.08
N LEU A 412 -11.40 2.00 -7.37
CA LEU A 412 -12.16 1.61 -8.56
C LEU A 412 -13.67 1.43 -8.28
N ILE A 413 -14.11 1.38 -7.01
CA ILE A 413 -15.52 1.14 -6.64
C ILE A 413 -16.40 2.35 -6.95
N GLY A 414 -15.96 3.56 -6.56
CA GLY A 414 -16.79 4.77 -6.56
C GLY A 414 -17.01 5.48 -7.90
N THR A 415 -16.50 4.93 -9.01
CA THR A 415 -16.64 5.53 -10.36
C THR A 415 -17.76 4.84 -11.14
N SER A 416 -18.55 5.59 -11.93
CA SER A 416 -19.56 5.05 -12.85
C SER A 416 -19.01 4.75 -14.25
N VAL A 417 -17.71 4.90 -14.45
CA VAL A 417 -17.04 4.80 -15.76
C VAL A 417 -15.98 3.69 -15.78
N PRO A 418 -15.51 3.25 -16.96
CA PRO A 418 -14.40 2.32 -17.04
C PRO A 418 -13.19 2.83 -16.26
N ALA A 419 -12.68 1.99 -15.35
CA ALA A 419 -11.66 2.36 -14.39
C ALA A 419 -10.63 1.25 -14.21
N VAL A 420 -9.35 1.62 -14.24
CA VAL A 420 -8.23 0.68 -14.07
C VAL A 420 -7.19 1.22 -13.09
N LEU A 421 -6.49 0.30 -12.43
CA LEU A 421 -5.27 0.59 -11.67
C LEU A 421 -4.08 -0.07 -12.36
N ILE A 422 -3.02 0.68 -12.61
CA ILE A 422 -1.87 0.25 -13.41
C ILE A 422 -0.64 0.23 -12.51
N GLU A 423 -0.05 -0.95 -12.36
CA GLU A 423 1.21 -1.15 -11.66
C GLU A 423 2.37 -1.14 -12.65
N THR A 424 3.13 -0.05 -12.67
CA THR A 424 4.14 0.23 -13.71
C THR A 424 5.46 -0.52 -13.54
N GLY A 425 5.63 -1.26 -12.46
CA GLY A 425 6.83 -2.04 -12.11
C GLY A 425 7.03 -2.10 -10.60
N PHE A 426 8.00 -2.89 -10.13
CA PHE A 426 8.27 -3.10 -8.71
C PHE A 426 9.41 -2.21 -8.20
N ILE A 427 9.11 -1.16 -7.43
CA ILE A 427 10.15 -0.28 -6.84
C ILE A 427 11.03 -0.97 -5.80
N THR A 428 10.61 -2.13 -5.29
CA THR A 428 11.43 -2.97 -4.40
C THR A 428 12.42 -3.87 -5.16
N ASN A 429 12.30 -3.97 -6.49
CA ASN A 429 13.29 -4.63 -7.34
C ASN A 429 14.38 -3.63 -7.76
N PRO A 430 15.66 -3.87 -7.46
CA PRO A 430 16.73 -2.90 -7.76
C PRO A 430 16.83 -2.49 -9.23
N THR A 431 16.61 -3.43 -10.15
CA THR A 431 16.67 -3.19 -11.60
C THR A 431 15.47 -2.36 -12.05
N GLU A 432 14.26 -2.67 -11.58
CA GLU A 432 13.07 -1.88 -11.93
C GLU A 432 13.06 -0.51 -11.24
N ALA A 433 13.50 -0.40 -9.99
CA ALA A 433 13.68 0.87 -9.29
C ALA A 433 14.56 1.84 -10.07
N THR A 434 15.67 1.34 -10.63
CA THR A 434 16.56 2.13 -11.49
C THR A 434 15.85 2.56 -12.77
N LYS A 435 15.09 1.67 -13.43
CA LYS A 435 14.34 2.03 -14.64
C LYS A 435 13.24 3.06 -14.35
N LEU A 436 12.40 2.82 -13.35
CA LEU A 436 11.25 3.64 -12.97
C LEU A 436 11.62 5.07 -12.58
N THR A 437 12.87 5.33 -12.22
CA THR A 437 13.38 6.66 -11.89
C THR A 437 13.94 7.41 -13.10
N THR A 438 14.12 6.76 -14.26
CA THR A 438 14.59 7.42 -15.48
C THR A 438 13.45 8.03 -16.28
N ASP A 439 13.65 9.25 -16.77
CA ASP A 439 12.69 9.92 -17.66
C ASP A 439 12.38 9.08 -18.91
N THR A 440 13.40 8.48 -19.53
CA THR A 440 13.24 7.65 -20.74
C THR A 440 12.28 6.49 -20.53
N TYR A 441 12.36 5.78 -19.40
CA TYR A 441 11.44 4.68 -19.12
C TYR A 441 10.03 5.18 -18.78
N GLN A 442 9.93 6.28 -18.01
CA GLN A 442 8.64 6.89 -17.70
C GLN A 442 7.91 7.38 -18.95
N GLU A 443 8.61 7.94 -19.95
CA GLU A 443 8.02 8.33 -21.25
C GLU A 443 7.53 7.12 -22.05
N LYS A 444 8.28 6.00 -22.03
CA LYS A 444 7.83 4.73 -22.64
C LYS A 444 6.54 4.23 -22.01
N VAL A 445 6.50 4.17 -20.68
CA VAL A 445 5.31 3.77 -19.92
C VAL A 445 4.13 4.69 -20.24
N ALA A 446 4.34 6.00 -20.21
CA ALA A 446 3.30 6.98 -20.50
C ALA A 446 2.74 6.83 -21.93
N SER A 447 3.63 6.75 -22.93
CA SER A 447 3.26 6.57 -24.34
C SER A 447 2.48 5.28 -24.57
N ALA A 448 2.89 4.18 -23.93
CA ALA A 448 2.20 2.90 -24.02
C ALA A 448 0.79 2.95 -23.41
N ILE A 449 0.62 3.57 -22.24
CA ILE A 449 -0.69 3.74 -21.61
C ILE A 449 -1.61 4.56 -22.52
N VAL A 450 -1.12 5.67 -23.09
CA VAL A 450 -1.91 6.50 -24.02
C VAL A 450 -2.36 5.70 -25.24
N ARG A 451 -1.46 4.95 -25.89
CA ARG A 451 -1.85 4.09 -27.02
C ARG A 451 -2.88 3.05 -26.60
N GLY A 452 -2.75 2.47 -25.41
CA GLY A 452 -3.73 1.52 -24.89
C GLY A 452 -5.11 2.12 -24.71
N VAL A 453 -5.18 3.34 -24.18
CA VAL A 453 -6.41 4.12 -24.02
C VAL A 453 -7.05 4.42 -25.37
N GLU A 454 -6.29 4.90 -26.34
CA GLU A 454 -6.81 5.20 -27.69
C GLU A 454 -7.33 3.96 -28.40
N GLN A 455 -6.60 2.84 -28.32
CA GLN A 455 -7.03 1.57 -28.90
C GLN A 455 -8.35 1.10 -28.28
N PHE A 456 -8.55 1.30 -26.98
CA PHE A 456 -9.82 1.03 -26.33
C PHE A 456 -10.95 1.94 -26.84
N ILE A 457 -10.69 3.24 -27.01
CA ILE A 457 -11.69 4.21 -27.51
C ILE A 457 -12.10 3.87 -28.94
N VAL A 458 -11.14 3.70 -29.86
CA VAL A 458 -11.39 3.36 -31.27
C VAL A 458 -12.15 2.04 -31.40
N ASN A 459 -11.74 1.00 -30.66
CA ASN A 459 -12.40 -0.30 -30.73
C ASN A 459 -13.85 -0.24 -30.19
N THR A 460 -14.09 0.62 -29.20
CA THR A 460 -15.45 0.85 -28.68
C THR A 460 -16.34 1.55 -29.71
N GLU A 461 -15.82 2.53 -30.44
CA GLU A 461 -16.54 3.19 -31.54
C GLU A 461 -16.88 2.21 -32.68
N GLN A 462 -15.94 1.34 -33.07
CA GLN A 462 -16.17 0.35 -34.13
C GLN A 462 -17.22 -0.73 -33.75
N ILE A 463 -17.23 -1.20 -32.51
CA ILE A 463 -18.26 -2.13 -32.02
C ILE A 463 -19.65 -1.47 -32.05
N SER A 464 -19.71 -0.17 -31.79
CA SER A 464 -20.95 0.62 -31.84
C SER A 464 -21.49 0.71 -33.27
N GLN A 465 -20.61 0.91 -34.25
CA GLN A 465 -20.97 1.05 -35.67
C GLN A 465 -21.30 -0.30 -36.36
N SER A 466 -20.70 -1.41 -35.92
CA SER A 466 -20.82 -2.73 -36.57
C SER A 466 -22.02 -3.58 -36.09
N ASN A 467 -22.82 -3.09 -35.14
CA ASN A 467 -23.96 -3.82 -34.58
C ASN A 467 -25.31 -3.14 -34.93
N PRO A 468 -25.80 -3.21 -36.19
CA PRO A 468 -26.95 -2.44 -36.69
C PRO A 468 -28.35 -2.95 -36.24
N LYS A 469 -28.41 -3.99 -35.40
CA LYS A 469 -29.70 -4.55 -34.90
C LYS A 469 -30.41 -3.68 -33.85
N ILE A 470 -29.86 -2.51 -33.54
CA ILE A 470 -30.51 -1.47 -32.72
C ILE A 470 -30.71 -0.22 -33.60
N SER A 471 -31.16 -0.41 -34.84
CA SER A 471 -31.75 0.68 -35.60
C SER A 471 -33.19 0.86 -35.14
N ASN A 472 -33.38 1.84 -34.26
CA ASN A 472 -34.56 2.69 -34.16
C ASN A 472 -35.93 1.97 -34.30
N PRO A 473 -36.63 1.58 -33.21
CA PRO A 473 -38.08 1.46 -33.32
C PRO A 473 -38.60 2.88 -33.50
N HIS A 474 -38.98 3.23 -34.74
CA HIS A 474 -39.88 4.35 -34.99
C HIS A 474 -40.97 4.34 -33.92
N ASN A 475 -40.94 5.31 -33.01
CA ASN A 475 -42.02 5.55 -32.07
C ASN A 475 -43.08 6.37 -32.82
N PRO A 476 -44.22 5.79 -33.26
CA PRO A 476 -45.20 6.50 -34.06
C PRO A 476 -45.98 7.55 -33.25
N GLN A 477 -45.73 7.68 -31.94
CA GLN A 477 -46.51 8.56 -31.05
C GLN A 477 -45.95 9.97 -30.86
N LEU A 478 -44.84 10.36 -31.50
CA LEU A 478 -44.31 11.73 -31.41
C LEU A 478 -44.62 12.61 -32.64
N ALA A 479 -45.35 12.10 -33.64
CA ALA A 479 -45.77 12.85 -34.83
C ALA A 479 -47.15 13.53 -34.70
N ALA A 480 -47.69 13.67 -33.48
CA ALA A 480 -49.00 14.28 -33.23
C ALA A 480 -48.94 15.39 -32.17
N THR A 481 -47.98 16.32 -32.28
CA THR A 481 -48.05 17.59 -31.53
C THR A 481 -47.46 18.79 -32.25
N GLN A 482 -47.34 18.73 -33.57
CA GLN A 482 -47.16 19.92 -34.40
C GLN A 482 -48.25 19.96 -35.47
N ARG A 483 -49.32 20.70 -35.15
CA ARG A 483 -50.16 21.39 -36.12
C ARG A 483 -50.22 22.85 -35.71
#